data_AF-S7U667-F1
#
_entry.id   AF-S7U667-F1
#
_cell.length_a   1.000
_cell.length_b   1.000
_cell.length_c   1.000
_cell.angle_alpha   90.00
_cell.angle_beta   90.00
_cell.angle_gamma   90.00
#
_symmetry.space_group_name_H-M   'P 1'
#
loop_
_entity.id
_entity.type
_entity.pdbx_description
1 polymer ?
#
loop_
_entity_poly.entity_id
_entity_poly.type
_entity_poly.pdbx_seq_one_letter_code
_entity_poly.pdbx_strand_id
1 'polypeptide(L)'
;MDLQSIIQRDGFTLKREAGTNGGELAGPCPFCGGEDRFRVWPEKGRYWCRQCRAGGDAIQYLREREGMTYREACAAIGVEPKNARSPARQEEPGWLSVEWQTATWALLEETRLSLQWYEPAKNYLKGRGLNDETISMLGYNPTSAHMDRAAWGLPNETNPRTGGPKRVWIPRGIVIPNVLDDGLIHRLRIRLPPDEFERSKEWTNGKGIKYAEIPGSGPDPLLLPGRDGAEAWAVVESELDAYLIHQEAGDLVNVLGLGSTTARPTVQMLQVMAGKRVLLCLDHDAAGWRATDRLPGEYWPVPEGKDPGEYHQAGGDIRAWIEARLKESVASEAHQEAREPIQNDDAGEIKEDKGPSLPCGNPEFRCYHLRGGQCFYKSNWGPIAELDRCPMIYGLGHGEAHPDLDALERQRTKHGLDPELMWIYGGAKHDH
;
A
#
# COMPACT_ATOMS: atom_id res chain seq x y z
N MET A 1 30.42 -19.06 -21.13
CA MET A 1 29.81 -19.96 -22.14
C MET A 1 28.40 -19.44 -22.41
N ASP A 2 27.99 -19.27 -23.67
CA ASP A 2 26.64 -18.76 -23.98
C ASP A 2 25.58 -19.88 -24.01
N LEU A 3 24.30 -19.49 -23.91
CA LEU A 3 23.16 -20.41 -23.85
C LEU A 3 23.10 -21.37 -25.04
N GLN A 4 23.41 -20.88 -26.25
CA GLN A 4 23.41 -21.71 -27.46
C GLN A 4 24.47 -22.80 -27.37
N SER A 5 25.68 -22.46 -26.93
CA SER A 5 26.80 -23.39 -26.79
C SER A 5 26.49 -24.47 -25.75
N ILE A 6 25.80 -24.13 -24.66
CA ILE A 6 25.37 -25.09 -23.63
C ILE A 6 24.37 -26.10 -24.22
N ILE A 7 23.37 -25.63 -24.97
CA ILE A 7 22.35 -26.49 -25.57
C ILE A 7 22.96 -27.42 -26.65
N GLN A 8 23.91 -26.90 -27.44
CA GLN A 8 24.63 -27.70 -28.44
C GLN A 8 25.53 -28.75 -27.80
N ARG A 9 26.23 -28.40 -26.71
CA ARG A 9 27.03 -29.35 -25.90
C ARG A 9 26.18 -30.51 -25.40
N ASP A 10 24.92 -30.24 -25.07
CA ASP A 10 23.97 -31.23 -24.61
C ASP A 10 23.37 -32.12 -25.71
N GLY A 11 23.81 -31.94 -26.96
CA GLY A 11 23.42 -32.75 -28.10
C GLY A 11 22.20 -32.24 -28.87
N PHE A 12 21.70 -31.03 -28.56
CA PHE A 12 20.53 -30.47 -29.24
C PHE A 12 20.94 -29.51 -30.35
N THR A 13 20.57 -29.87 -31.58
CA THR A 13 20.88 -29.06 -32.77
C THR A 13 19.76 -28.06 -33.03
N LEU A 14 20.08 -26.76 -32.95
CA LEU A 14 19.14 -25.69 -33.26
C LEU A 14 19.41 -25.14 -34.67
N LYS A 15 18.34 -24.92 -35.44
CA LYS A 15 18.36 -24.31 -36.78
C LYS A 15 17.94 -22.85 -36.68
N ARG A 16 18.56 -21.98 -37.49
CA ARG A 16 18.15 -20.58 -37.57
C ARG A 16 16.79 -20.47 -38.26
N GLU A 17 15.85 -19.82 -37.60
CA GLU A 17 14.49 -19.60 -38.11
C GLU A 17 14.29 -18.16 -38.58
N ALA A 18 14.88 -17.18 -37.87
CA ALA A 18 14.84 -15.78 -38.29
C ALA A 18 16.18 -15.07 -38.00
N GLY A 19 16.49 -14.07 -38.83
CA GLY A 19 17.66 -13.19 -38.69
C GLY A 19 17.34 -11.81 -38.11
N THR A 20 16.07 -11.46 -37.94
CA THR A 20 15.63 -10.18 -37.38
C THR A 20 15.73 -10.19 -35.85
N ASN A 21 15.92 -9.01 -35.24
CA ASN A 21 15.95 -8.81 -33.77
C ASN A 21 16.96 -9.69 -33.00
N GLY A 22 18.17 -9.87 -33.55
CA GLY A 22 19.25 -10.60 -32.87
C GLY A 22 19.24 -12.11 -33.07
N GLY A 23 18.37 -12.60 -33.96
CA GLY A 23 18.30 -13.99 -34.38
C GLY A 23 17.43 -14.89 -33.48
N GLU A 24 16.68 -15.78 -34.12
CA GLU A 24 15.86 -16.81 -33.48
C GLU A 24 16.32 -18.18 -33.99
N LEU A 25 16.57 -19.09 -33.05
CA LEU A 25 16.89 -20.48 -33.33
C LEU A 25 15.75 -21.38 -32.85
N ALA A 26 15.46 -22.42 -33.62
CA ALA A 26 14.43 -23.41 -33.34
C ALA A 26 14.99 -24.84 -33.39
N GLY A 27 14.49 -25.72 -32.54
CA GLY A 27 14.88 -27.13 -32.59
C GLY A 27 14.21 -28.00 -31.54
N PRO A 28 14.80 -29.17 -31.27
CA PRO A 28 14.26 -30.11 -30.31
C PRO A 28 14.36 -29.58 -28.89
N CYS A 29 13.33 -29.84 -28.08
CA CYS A 29 13.25 -29.39 -26.69
C CYS A 29 14.03 -30.31 -25.76
N PRO A 30 15.02 -29.80 -25.02
CA PRO A 30 15.79 -30.59 -24.06
C PRO A 30 14.99 -31.14 -22.87
N PHE A 31 13.80 -30.59 -22.62
CA PHE A 31 12.98 -30.92 -21.44
C PHE A 31 11.85 -31.90 -21.75
N CYS A 32 11.22 -31.79 -22.91
CA CYS A 32 10.06 -32.63 -23.27
C CYS A 32 10.25 -33.46 -24.54
N GLY A 33 11.40 -33.38 -25.21
CA GLY A 33 11.72 -34.17 -26.40
C GLY A 33 10.95 -33.77 -27.67
N GLY A 34 10.13 -32.71 -27.65
CA GLY A 34 9.44 -32.23 -28.86
C GLY A 34 10.42 -31.73 -29.92
N GLU A 35 10.12 -31.87 -31.21
CA GLU A 35 11.13 -31.76 -32.28
C GLU A 35 11.42 -30.33 -32.77
N ASP A 36 10.44 -29.41 -32.72
CA ASP A 36 10.56 -28.13 -33.42
C ASP A 36 10.05 -26.91 -32.63
N ARG A 37 9.59 -27.07 -31.37
CA ARG A 37 8.88 -26.01 -30.62
C ARG A 37 9.74 -25.26 -29.61
N PHE A 38 11.02 -25.64 -29.49
CA PHE A 38 11.97 -24.99 -28.59
C PHE A 38 12.59 -23.80 -29.31
N ARG A 39 12.41 -22.59 -28.76
CA ARG A 39 12.96 -21.34 -29.30
C ARG A 39 14.08 -20.82 -28.42
N VAL A 40 15.13 -20.33 -29.04
CA VAL A 40 16.28 -19.70 -28.39
C VAL A 40 16.57 -18.38 -29.08
N TRP A 41 16.73 -17.32 -28.28
CA TRP A 41 17.17 -16.00 -28.74
C TRP A 41 18.55 -15.73 -28.16
N PRO A 42 19.64 -16.03 -28.91
CA PRO A 42 21.01 -15.97 -28.39
C PRO A 42 21.40 -14.61 -27.83
N GLU A 43 21.08 -13.51 -28.53
CA GLU A 43 21.40 -12.15 -28.07
C GLU A 43 20.67 -11.77 -26.78
N LYS A 44 19.43 -12.24 -26.61
CA LYS A 44 18.65 -12.02 -25.38
C LYS A 44 19.03 -12.97 -24.25
N GLY A 45 19.85 -14.00 -24.55
CA GLY A 45 20.24 -15.03 -23.59
C GLY A 45 19.06 -15.83 -23.03
N ARG A 46 17.99 -16.04 -23.82
CA ARG A 46 16.76 -16.70 -23.35
C ARG A 46 16.32 -17.87 -24.22
N TYR A 47 15.67 -18.84 -23.60
CA TYR A 47 14.97 -19.93 -24.27
C TYR A 47 13.51 -20.02 -23.83
N TRP A 48 12.67 -20.62 -24.66
CA TRP A 48 11.30 -20.99 -24.32
C TRP A 48 10.78 -22.15 -25.18
N CYS A 49 10.12 -23.12 -24.54
CA CYS A 49 9.38 -24.18 -25.22
C CYS A 49 7.89 -23.87 -25.25
N ARG A 50 7.27 -23.84 -26.44
CA ARG A 50 5.82 -23.62 -26.56
C ARG A 50 4.96 -24.78 -26.03
N GLN A 51 5.54 -25.99 -25.89
CA GLN A 51 4.82 -27.19 -25.45
C GLN A 51 4.85 -27.37 -23.93
N CYS A 52 6.03 -27.59 -23.36
CA CYS A 52 6.18 -27.86 -21.93
C CYS A 52 6.36 -26.60 -21.09
N ARG A 53 6.39 -25.42 -21.73
CA ARG A 53 6.55 -24.09 -21.11
C ARG A 53 7.89 -23.88 -20.39
N ALA A 54 8.84 -24.81 -20.48
CA ALA A 54 10.20 -24.61 -19.99
C ALA A 54 10.79 -23.35 -20.63
N GLY A 55 11.34 -22.44 -19.82
CA GLY A 55 11.87 -21.17 -20.29
C GLY A 55 12.73 -20.50 -19.23
N GLY A 56 13.73 -19.74 -19.66
CA GLY A 56 14.70 -19.14 -18.76
C GLY A 56 15.94 -18.63 -19.48
N ASP A 57 16.99 -18.39 -18.70
CA ASP A 57 18.32 -18.03 -19.17
C ASP A 57 19.30 -19.22 -19.06
N ALA A 58 20.57 -19.01 -19.38
CA ALA A 58 21.62 -20.03 -19.27
C ALA A 58 21.76 -20.62 -17.87
N ILE A 59 21.54 -19.83 -16.82
CA ILE A 59 21.62 -20.30 -15.43
C ILE A 59 20.43 -21.22 -15.15
N GLN A 60 19.22 -20.81 -15.53
CA GLN A 60 18.02 -21.63 -15.34
C GLN A 60 18.12 -22.95 -16.11
N TYR A 61 18.65 -22.92 -17.34
CA TYR A 61 18.87 -24.12 -18.14
C TYR A 61 19.78 -25.14 -17.44
N LEU A 62 20.95 -24.70 -16.96
CA LEU A 62 21.91 -25.57 -16.25
C LEU A 62 21.33 -26.14 -14.94
N ARG A 63 20.56 -25.32 -14.22
CA ARG A 63 19.92 -25.76 -12.96
C ARG A 63 18.86 -26.82 -13.20
N GLU A 64 18.01 -26.64 -14.22
CA GLU A 64 16.89 -27.54 -14.49
C GLU A 64 17.32 -28.81 -15.23
N ARG A 65 18.26 -28.71 -16.18
CA ARG A 65 18.72 -29.83 -17.00
C ARG A 65 19.79 -30.64 -16.27
N GLU A 66 20.76 -29.97 -15.66
CA GLU A 66 21.97 -30.62 -15.10
C GLU A 66 21.95 -30.71 -13.57
N GLY A 67 20.88 -30.23 -12.92
CA GLY A 67 20.75 -30.28 -11.47
C GLY A 67 21.75 -29.40 -10.72
N MET A 68 22.41 -28.47 -11.40
CA MET A 68 23.39 -27.57 -10.79
C MET A 68 22.74 -26.64 -9.77
N THR A 69 23.49 -26.30 -8.72
CA THR A 69 23.17 -25.16 -7.85
C THR A 69 23.40 -23.84 -8.58
N TYR A 70 22.84 -22.73 -8.09
CA TYR A 70 23.03 -21.40 -8.69
C TYR A 70 24.52 -21.02 -8.82
N ARG A 71 25.33 -21.32 -7.80
CA ARG A 71 26.77 -21.03 -7.80
C ARG A 71 27.52 -21.88 -8.82
N GLU A 72 27.20 -23.16 -8.93
CA GLU A 72 27.79 -24.05 -9.94
C GLU A 72 27.42 -23.60 -11.35
N ALA A 73 26.15 -23.24 -11.58
CA ALA A 73 25.69 -22.72 -12.86
C ALA A 73 26.38 -21.40 -13.23
N CYS A 74 26.52 -20.47 -12.28
CA CYS A 74 27.28 -19.23 -12.44
C CYS A 74 28.76 -19.48 -12.78
N ALA A 75 29.41 -20.39 -12.05
CA ALA A 75 30.79 -20.79 -12.33
C ALA A 75 30.95 -21.42 -13.73
N ALA A 76 30.02 -22.27 -14.14
CA ALA A 76 30.03 -22.95 -15.43
C ALA A 76 29.94 -21.97 -16.63
N ILE A 77 29.25 -20.84 -16.46
CA ILE A 77 29.14 -19.82 -17.52
C ILE A 77 30.12 -18.66 -17.37
N GLY A 78 30.91 -18.62 -16.29
CA GLY A 78 31.90 -17.56 -16.01
C GLY A 78 31.28 -16.26 -15.50
N VAL A 79 30.12 -16.34 -14.83
CA VAL A 79 29.44 -15.19 -14.21
C VAL A 79 29.67 -15.24 -12.71
N GLU A 80 30.06 -14.12 -12.09
CA GLU A 80 30.11 -14.07 -10.62
C GLU A 80 28.71 -14.30 -10.05
N PRO A 81 28.53 -15.26 -9.12
CA PRO A 81 27.25 -15.46 -8.49
C PRO A 81 26.87 -14.18 -7.78
N LYS A 82 25.71 -13.62 -8.11
CA LYS A 82 25.13 -12.57 -7.27
C LYS A 82 24.98 -13.20 -5.90
N ASN A 83 25.69 -12.68 -4.91
CA ASN A 83 25.48 -13.10 -3.53
C ASN A 83 23.97 -13.05 -3.30
N ALA A 84 23.38 -14.19 -2.94
CA ALA A 84 22.07 -14.16 -2.30
C ALA A 84 22.19 -13.06 -1.26
N ARG A 85 21.32 -12.04 -1.35
CA ARG A 85 21.35 -10.91 -0.42
C ARG A 85 21.69 -11.52 0.93
N SER A 86 22.85 -11.19 1.49
CA SER A 86 23.09 -11.36 2.92
C SER A 86 21.79 -10.96 3.59
N PRO A 87 21.25 -11.66 4.61
CA PRO A 87 20.05 -11.20 5.27
C PRO A 87 20.30 -9.73 5.53
N ALA A 88 19.60 -8.87 4.79
CA ALA A 88 19.84 -7.46 4.86
C ALA A 88 19.67 -7.22 6.35
N ARG A 89 20.67 -6.62 7.01
CA ARG A 89 20.42 -5.99 8.30
C ARG A 89 19.10 -5.28 8.07
N GLN A 90 18.02 -5.79 8.67
CA GLN A 90 16.69 -5.28 8.37
C GLN A 90 16.79 -3.85 8.86
N GLU A 91 17.01 -2.92 7.94
CA GLU A 91 16.95 -1.51 8.25
C GLU A 91 15.58 -1.33 8.85
N GLU A 92 15.54 -0.84 10.09
CA GLU A 92 14.27 -0.59 10.76
C GLU A 92 13.41 0.24 9.80
N PRO A 93 12.15 -0.16 9.58
CA PRO A 93 11.24 0.57 8.69
C PRO A 93 11.32 2.07 8.98
N GLY A 94 11.38 2.90 7.93
CA GLY A 94 11.59 4.34 8.09
C GLY A 94 10.62 4.99 9.08
N TRP A 95 9.34 4.57 9.08
CA TRP A 95 8.32 5.03 10.00
C TRP A 95 8.59 4.69 11.46
N LEU A 96 9.38 3.66 11.79
CA LEU A 96 9.77 3.36 13.17
C LEU A 96 10.94 4.23 13.67
N SER A 97 11.64 4.94 12.77
CA SER A 97 12.77 5.78 13.18
C SER A 97 12.30 7.02 13.96
N VAL A 98 13.07 7.39 14.98
CA VAL A 98 12.78 8.55 15.83
C VAL A 98 12.79 9.84 15.02
N GLU A 99 13.73 9.98 14.08
CA GLU A 99 13.85 11.14 13.21
C GLU A 99 12.63 11.29 12.30
N TRP A 100 12.14 10.18 11.72
CA TRP A 100 10.95 10.22 10.88
C TRP A 100 9.70 10.54 11.69
N GLN A 101 9.52 9.90 12.86
CA GLN A 101 8.39 10.20 13.75
C GLN A 101 8.40 11.67 14.17
N THR A 102 9.57 12.20 14.56
CA THR A 102 9.72 13.60 14.98
C THR A 102 9.37 14.56 13.85
N ALA A 103 9.91 14.34 12.65
CA ALA A 103 9.65 15.19 11.49
C ALA A 103 8.18 15.14 11.04
N THR A 104 7.58 13.94 11.06
CA THR A 104 6.19 13.74 10.64
C THR A 104 5.20 14.33 11.63
N TRP A 105 5.45 14.19 12.94
CA TRP A 105 4.65 14.85 13.98
C TRP A 105 4.75 16.37 13.89
N ALA A 106 5.95 16.91 13.71
CA ALA A 106 6.14 18.35 13.53
C ALA A 106 5.34 18.88 12.32
N LEU A 107 5.41 18.18 11.18
CA LEU A 107 4.61 18.52 10.00
C LEU A 107 3.11 18.43 10.27
N LEU A 108 2.65 17.36 10.94
CA LEU A 108 1.22 17.17 11.22
C LEU A 108 0.67 18.28 12.12
N GLU A 109 1.38 18.66 13.19
CA GLU A 109 0.95 19.71 14.10
C GLU A 109 0.95 21.10 13.43
N GLU A 110 1.98 21.42 12.65
CA GLU A 110 2.01 22.68 11.88
C GLU A 110 0.85 22.76 10.88
N THR A 111 0.56 21.66 10.20
CA THR A 111 -0.50 21.61 9.19
C THR A 111 -1.89 21.55 9.81
N ARG A 112 -2.05 20.99 11.02
CA ARG A 112 -3.28 21.09 11.83
C ARG A 112 -3.59 22.53 12.20
N LEU A 113 -2.59 23.27 12.70
CA LEU A 113 -2.74 24.69 12.96
C LEU A 113 -3.12 25.45 11.69
N SER A 114 -2.43 25.19 10.58
CA SER A 114 -2.74 25.81 9.29
C SER A 114 -4.17 25.53 8.81
N LEU A 115 -4.68 24.31 9.01
CA LEU A 115 -6.04 23.93 8.64
C LEU A 115 -7.09 24.73 9.43
N GLN A 116 -6.85 25.02 10.72
CA GLN A 116 -7.79 25.79 11.54
C GLN A 116 -8.12 27.17 10.95
N TRP A 117 -7.12 27.80 10.32
CA TRP A 117 -7.19 29.16 9.75
C TRP A 117 -7.34 29.19 8.22
N TYR A 118 -7.49 28.04 7.56
CA TYR A 118 -7.65 27.97 6.11
C TYR A 118 -9.05 27.51 5.72
N GLU A 119 -9.97 28.48 5.61
CA GLU A 119 -11.39 28.27 5.31
C GLU A 119 -11.64 27.40 4.07
N PRO A 120 -10.92 27.54 2.93
CA PRO A 120 -11.21 26.72 1.75
C PRO A 120 -11.06 25.22 1.99
N ALA A 121 -10.01 24.77 2.70
CA ALA A 121 -9.84 23.34 3.00
C ALA A 121 -10.85 22.86 4.04
N LYS A 122 -11.13 23.67 5.07
CA LYS A 122 -12.20 23.39 6.05
C LYS A 122 -13.55 23.21 5.36
N ASN A 123 -13.93 24.13 4.48
CA ASN A 123 -15.19 24.08 3.75
C ASN A 123 -15.26 22.86 2.82
N TYR A 124 -14.14 22.49 2.18
CA TYR A 124 -14.07 21.26 1.41
C TYR A 124 -14.31 20.02 2.27
N LEU A 125 -13.67 19.91 3.44
CA LEU A 125 -13.83 18.78 4.36
C LEU A 125 -15.25 18.72 4.96
N LYS A 126 -15.83 19.87 5.33
CA LYS A 126 -17.23 19.98 5.77
C LYS A 126 -18.20 19.59 4.65
N GLY A 127 -17.90 20.00 3.42
CA GLY A 127 -18.67 19.58 2.23
C GLY A 127 -18.58 18.07 1.96
N ARG A 128 -17.59 17.37 2.54
CA ARG A 128 -17.46 15.91 2.52
C ARG A 128 -18.11 15.25 3.76
N GLY A 129 -18.84 16.01 4.58
CA GLY A 129 -19.54 15.52 5.76
C GLY A 129 -18.70 15.41 7.03
N LEU A 130 -17.43 15.82 7.00
CA LEU A 130 -16.57 15.73 8.17
C LEU A 130 -16.87 16.88 9.15
N ASN A 131 -17.05 16.54 10.42
CA ASN A 131 -17.29 17.49 11.49
C ASN A 131 -15.97 18.09 12.03
N ASP A 132 -16.06 19.09 12.91
CA ASP A 132 -14.88 19.81 13.41
C ASP A 132 -13.95 18.92 14.24
N GLU A 133 -14.48 17.91 14.95
CA GLU A 133 -13.68 16.92 15.70
C GLU A 133 -12.82 16.09 14.74
N THR A 134 -13.43 15.56 13.68
CA THR A 134 -12.72 14.79 12.65
C THR A 134 -11.73 15.65 11.87
N ILE A 135 -12.11 16.88 11.52
CA ILE A 135 -11.23 17.84 10.84
C ILE A 135 -10.00 18.17 11.69
N SER A 136 -10.13 18.24 13.02
CA SER A 136 -8.99 18.50 13.92
C SER A 136 -7.91 17.42 13.88
N MET A 137 -8.26 16.21 13.46
CA MET A 137 -7.30 15.12 13.28
C MET A 137 -6.47 15.25 11.99
N LEU A 138 -6.92 16.06 11.03
CA LEU A 138 -6.29 16.27 9.72
C LEU A 138 -5.44 17.55 9.72
N GLY A 139 -4.60 17.72 8.69
CA GLY A 139 -3.85 18.95 8.47
C GLY A 139 -4.08 19.55 7.08
N TYR A 140 -3.59 20.77 6.87
CA TYR A 140 -3.47 21.39 5.56
C TYR A 140 -2.07 21.97 5.39
N ASN A 141 -1.33 21.44 4.43
CA ASN A 141 -0.05 22.00 4.03
C ASN A 141 -0.29 23.10 2.98
N PRO A 142 0.03 24.38 3.26
CA PRO A 142 -0.28 25.50 2.37
C PRO A 142 0.66 25.61 1.17
N THR A 143 1.85 25.01 1.22
CA THR A 143 2.88 25.16 0.17
C THR A 143 3.61 23.86 -0.12
N SER A 144 3.97 23.65 -1.39
CA SER A 144 4.77 22.48 -1.78
C SER A 144 6.25 22.70 -1.48
N ALA A 145 6.88 21.76 -0.77
CA ALA A 145 8.28 21.84 -0.37
C ALA A 145 9.08 20.58 -0.75
N HIS A 146 10.41 20.75 -0.82
CA HIS A 146 11.36 19.65 -1.01
C HIS A 146 12.38 19.68 0.13
N MET A 147 12.38 18.65 0.97
CA MET A 147 13.24 18.56 2.15
C MET A 147 14.36 17.54 1.95
N ASP A 148 15.43 17.69 2.73
CA ASP A 148 16.51 16.70 2.79
C ASP A 148 16.03 15.39 3.41
N ARG A 149 16.41 14.27 2.78
CA ARG A 149 16.05 12.92 3.27
C ARG A 149 16.64 12.62 4.64
N ALA A 150 17.90 13.03 4.86
CA ALA A 150 18.57 12.85 6.14
C ALA A 150 17.87 13.56 7.31
N ALA A 151 17.23 14.71 7.07
CA ALA A 151 16.46 15.42 8.10
C ALA A 151 15.21 14.65 8.57
N TRP A 152 14.77 13.68 7.76
CA TRP A 152 13.64 12.79 8.03
C TRP A 152 14.09 11.38 8.47
N GLY A 153 15.37 11.19 8.80
CA GLY A 153 15.91 9.86 9.11
C GLY A 153 15.98 8.91 7.92
N LEU A 154 15.77 9.41 6.70
CA LEU A 154 15.72 8.57 5.52
C LEU A 154 17.10 8.44 4.86
N PRO A 155 17.42 7.26 4.30
CA PRO A 155 18.64 7.07 3.54
C PRO A 155 18.75 8.08 2.39
N ASN A 156 19.96 8.61 2.20
CA ASN A 156 20.25 9.44 1.04
C ASN A 156 20.12 8.60 -0.24
N GLU A 157 19.38 9.13 -1.21
CA GLU A 157 19.17 8.50 -2.51
C GLU A 157 19.55 9.50 -3.60
N THR A 158 20.04 9.00 -4.73
CA THR A 158 20.32 9.81 -5.91
C THR A 158 19.16 9.71 -6.88
N ASN A 159 18.72 10.84 -7.43
CA ASN A 159 17.71 10.88 -8.47
C ASN A 159 18.32 10.30 -9.77
N PRO A 160 17.77 9.21 -10.33
CA PRO A 160 18.35 8.55 -11.50
C PRO A 160 18.27 9.41 -12.77
N ARG A 161 17.37 10.40 -12.82
CA ARG A 161 17.19 11.29 -13.97
C ARG A 161 18.14 12.49 -13.94
N THR A 162 18.39 13.06 -12.77
CA THR A 162 19.15 14.31 -12.63
C THR A 162 20.54 14.11 -12.05
N GLY A 163 20.84 12.95 -11.46
CA GLY A 163 22.10 12.68 -10.75
C GLY A 163 22.27 13.43 -9.43
N GLY A 164 21.34 14.31 -9.06
CA GLY A 164 21.34 15.05 -7.80
C GLY A 164 20.69 14.27 -6.64
N PRO A 165 20.76 14.79 -5.40
CA PRO A 165 20.12 14.16 -4.26
C PRO A 165 18.59 14.14 -4.42
N LYS A 166 17.98 12.97 -4.21
CA LYS A 166 16.53 12.82 -4.12
C LYS A 166 16.06 13.47 -2.82
N ARG A 167 14.98 14.25 -2.90
CA ARG A 167 14.39 15.01 -1.79
C ARG A 167 13.09 14.36 -1.33
N VAL A 168 12.67 14.64 -0.10
CA VAL A 168 11.30 14.37 0.38
C VAL A 168 10.40 15.45 -0.19
N TRP A 169 9.50 15.09 -1.10
CA TRP A 169 8.52 16.03 -1.65
C TRP A 169 7.28 16.04 -0.76
N ILE A 170 6.93 17.21 -0.25
CA ILE A 170 5.75 17.44 0.60
C ILE A 170 4.84 18.40 -0.18
N PRO A 171 3.83 17.90 -0.90
CA PRO A 171 2.96 18.74 -1.69
C PRO A 171 2.02 19.58 -0.84
N ARG A 172 1.55 20.70 -1.40
CA ARG A 172 0.40 21.44 -0.90
C ARG A 172 -0.84 20.53 -0.92
N GLY A 173 -1.63 20.55 0.15
CA GLY A 173 -2.87 19.80 0.22
C GLY A 173 -3.26 19.36 1.62
N ILE A 174 -4.30 18.54 1.69
CA ILE A 174 -4.85 18.06 2.96
C ILE A 174 -4.00 16.88 3.44
N VAL A 175 -3.43 17.01 4.63
CA VAL A 175 -2.60 16.00 5.28
C VAL A 175 -3.49 15.04 6.06
N ILE A 176 -3.34 13.75 5.76
CA ILE A 176 -4.15 12.65 6.29
C ILE A 176 -3.21 11.67 6.99
N PRO A 177 -3.18 11.68 8.34
CA PRO A 177 -2.35 10.75 9.09
C PRO A 177 -3.02 9.38 9.26
N ASN A 178 -2.20 8.35 9.37
CA ASN A 178 -2.57 7.05 9.92
C ASN A 178 -1.79 6.90 11.23
N VAL A 179 -2.47 7.08 12.37
CA VAL A 179 -1.86 7.01 13.70
C VAL A 179 -2.30 5.71 14.34
N LEU A 180 -1.33 4.94 14.85
CA LEU A 180 -1.58 3.68 15.55
C LEU A 180 -1.96 3.95 17.02
N ASP A 181 -2.50 2.95 17.70
CA ASP A 181 -2.97 3.04 19.10
C ASP A 181 -1.84 3.40 20.09
N ASP A 182 -0.58 3.13 19.75
CA ASP A 182 0.60 3.50 20.55
C ASP A 182 1.06 4.95 20.31
N GLY A 183 0.34 5.72 19.48
CA GLY A 183 0.63 7.11 19.16
C GLY A 183 1.70 7.29 18.08
N LEU A 184 2.18 6.22 17.44
CA LEU A 184 3.09 6.34 16.31
C LEU A 184 2.33 6.68 15.03
N ILE A 185 2.88 7.60 14.22
CA ILE A 185 2.36 7.82 12.87
C ILE A 185 2.89 6.67 12.01
N HIS A 186 2.01 5.79 11.53
CA HIS A 186 2.41 4.77 10.58
C HIS A 186 2.65 5.36 9.19
N ARG A 187 1.74 6.21 8.75
CA ARG A 187 1.72 6.72 7.37
C ARG A 187 1.19 8.14 7.33
N LEU A 188 1.75 8.96 6.44
CA LEU A 188 1.24 10.29 6.16
C LEU A 188 0.98 10.42 4.66
N ARG A 189 -0.28 10.66 4.27
CA ARG A 189 -0.66 10.95 2.88
C ARG A 189 -1.15 12.38 2.76
N ILE A 190 -0.98 12.96 1.58
CA ILE A 190 -1.44 14.31 1.28
C ILE A 190 -2.36 14.25 0.04
N ARG A 191 -3.61 14.68 0.20
CA ARG A 191 -4.57 14.89 -0.89
C ARG A 191 -4.26 16.22 -1.58
N LEU A 192 -3.87 16.16 -2.86
CA LEU A 192 -3.54 17.36 -3.65
C LEU A 192 -4.83 18.10 -4.09
N PRO A 193 -4.88 19.44 -4.00
CA PRO A 193 -5.96 20.21 -4.62
C PRO A 193 -5.93 20.07 -6.15
N PRO A 194 -7.04 20.39 -6.85
CA PRO A 194 -7.16 20.16 -8.30
C PRO A 194 -6.02 20.76 -9.13
N ASP A 195 -5.57 21.95 -8.78
CA ASP A 195 -4.51 22.63 -9.51
C ASP A 195 -3.12 22.00 -9.27
N GLU A 196 -2.82 21.53 -8.05
CA GLU A 196 -1.59 20.78 -7.78
C GLU A 196 -1.61 19.39 -8.45
N PHE A 197 -2.78 18.75 -8.51
CA PHE A 197 -3.00 17.52 -9.29
C PHE A 197 -2.70 17.74 -10.77
N GLU A 198 -3.23 18.80 -11.37
CA GLU A 198 -2.97 19.12 -12.78
C GLU A 198 -1.48 19.39 -13.03
N ARG A 199 -0.82 20.20 -12.18
CA ARG A 199 0.63 20.43 -12.26
C ARG A 199 1.41 19.12 -12.21
N SER A 200 1.01 18.18 -11.36
CA SER A 200 1.70 16.90 -11.22
C SER A 200 1.70 16.03 -12.48
N LYS A 201 0.81 16.29 -13.45
CA LYS A 201 0.81 15.59 -14.75
C LYS A 201 2.09 15.80 -15.54
N GLU A 202 2.75 16.96 -15.37
CA GLU A 202 3.99 17.34 -16.08
C GLU A 202 5.13 16.34 -15.84
N TRP A 203 5.23 15.77 -14.63
CA TRP A 203 6.28 14.82 -14.26
C TRP A 203 5.79 13.40 -14.03
N THR A 204 4.52 13.11 -14.33
CA THR A 204 3.88 11.79 -14.16
C THR A 204 3.34 11.21 -15.46
N ASN A 205 3.89 11.67 -16.60
CA ASN A 205 3.48 11.25 -17.94
C ASN A 205 1.96 11.42 -18.16
N GLY A 206 1.40 12.54 -17.70
CA GLY A 206 -0.02 12.85 -17.88
C GLY A 206 -0.98 12.23 -16.86
N LYS A 207 -0.52 11.32 -15.98
CA LYS A 207 -1.42 10.60 -15.06
C LYS A 207 -1.94 11.48 -13.90
N GLY A 208 -1.07 12.34 -13.36
CA GLY A 208 -1.37 13.16 -12.18
C GLY A 208 -1.36 12.35 -10.88
N ILE A 209 -1.21 13.05 -9.75
CA ILE A 209 -1.14 12.49 -8.39
C ILE A 209 -2.29 13.08 -7.58
N LYS A 210 -3.32 12.29 -7.29
CA LYS A 210 -4.43 12.73 -6.43
C LYS A 210 -4.02 12.72 -4.95
N TYR A 211 -3.23 11.73 -4.57
CA TYR A 211 -2.73 11.53 -3.21
C TYR A 211 -1.24 11.19 -3.28
N ALA A 212 -0.41 11.98 -2.60
CA ALA A 212 1.00 11.70 -2.42
C ALA A 212 1.22 11.03 -1.07
N GLU A 213 2.08 10.02 -1.02
CA GLU A 213 2.53 9.42 0.24
C GLU A 213 3.89 10.00 0.61
N ILE A 214 4.07 10.37 1.87
CA ILE A 214 5.34 10.89 2.37
C ILE A 214 6.36 9.73 2.46
N PRO A 215 7.53 9.84 1.79
CA PRO A 215 8.58 8.84 1.88
C PRO A 215 8.91 8.45 3.33
N GLY A 216 9.09 7.15 3.57
CA GLY A 216 9.32 6.60 4.90
C GLY A 216 8.06 6.10 5.59
N SER A 217 6.86 6.47 5.09
CA SER A 217 5.60 5.90 5.56
C SER A 217 5.61 4.37 5.50
N GLY A 218 4.94 3.76 6.47
CA GLY A 218 4.66 2.34 6.52
C GLY A 218 3.66 1.90 5.43
N PRO A 219 3.65 0.59 5.12
CA PRO A 219 2.93 0.07 3.96
C PRO A 219 1.43 -0.15 4.20
N ASP A 220 0.97 -0.05 5.45
CA ASP A 220 -0.38 -0.49 5.78
C ASP A 220 -1.41 0.60 5.47
N PRO A 221 -2.62 0.19 5.01
CA PRO A 221 -3.73 1.11 4.79
C PRO A 221 -4.15 1.82 6.08
N LEU A 222 -4.96 2.88 5.94
CA LEU A 222 -5.52 3.60 7.07
C LEU A 222 -6.42 2.66 7.86
N LEU A 223 -6.14 2.52 9.16
CA LEU A 223 -6.97 1.79 10.09
C LEU A 223 -7.55 2.79 11.10
N LEU A 224 -8.87 2.83 11.21
CA LEU A 224 -9.58 3.57 12.25
C LEU A 224 -10.28 2.54 13.15
N PRO A 225 -9.72 2.24 14.33
CA PRO A 225 -10.29 1.28 15.26
C PRO A 225 -11.69 1.67 15.70
N GLY A 226 -12.58 0.68 15.78
CA GLY A 226 -13.93 0.88 16.27
C GLY A 226 -13.95 1.20 17.77
N ARG A 227 -14.95 1.95 18.19
CA ARG A 227 -15.27 2.30 19.58
C ARG A 227 -16.23 1.26 20.16
N ASP A 228 -16.40 1.27 21.48
CA ASP A 228 -17.43 0.51 22.19
C ASP A 228 -17.48 -1.00 21.91
N GLY A 229 -16.33 -1.60 21.56
CA GLY A 229 -16.20 -3.03 21.29
C GLY A 229 -16.72 -3.45 19.91
N ALA A 230 -16.83 -2.53 18.95
CA ALA A 230 -17.19 -2.83 17.57
C ALA A 230 -16.34 -3.97 16.99
N GLU A 231 -17.01 -5.04 16.55
CA GLU A 231 -16.35 -6.21 15.96
C GLU A 231 -16.47 -6.28 14.43
N ALA A 232 -17.45 -5.57 13.86
CA ALA A 232 -17.65 -5.52 12.42
C ALA A 232 -16.66 -4.55 11.75
N TRP A 233 -16.55 -4.65 10.43
CA TRP A 233 -15.61 -3.90 9.62
C TRP A 233 -16.30 -3.23 8.44
N ALA A 234 -15.90 -2.00 8.13
CA ALA A 234 -16.20 -1.32 6.87
C ALA A 234 -14.90 -1.08 6.10
N VAL A 235 -14.85 -1.50 4.84
CA VAL A 235 -13.69 -1.33 3.95
C VAL A 235 -14.06 -0.36 2.85
N VAL A 236 -13.32 0.74 2.72
CA VAL A 236 -13.56 1.81 1.75
C VAL A 236 -12.31 2.09 0.91
N GLU A 237 -12.50 2.74 -0.24
CA GLU A 237 -11.39 3.08 -1.13
C GLU A 237 -10.60 4.30 -0.66
N SER A 238 -11.27 5.36 -0.20
CA SER A 238 -10.61 6.62 0.17
C SER A 238 -10.49 6.81 1.68
N GLU A 239 -9.42 7.46 2.13
CA GLU A 239 -9.25 7.76 3.55
C GLU A 239 -10.28 8.75 4.09
N LEU A 240 -10.76 9.69 3.25
CA LEU A 240 -11.76 10.67 3.71
C LEU A 240 -13.12 10.00 3.92
N ASP A 241 -13.49 9.01 3.09
CA ASP A 241 -14.70 8.22 3.32
C ASP A 241 -14.54 7.33 4.56
N ALA A 242 -13.32 6.88 4.85
CA ALA A 242 -13.04 6.11 6.06
C ALA A 242 -13.31 6.94 7.31
N TYR A 243 -12.82 8.19 7.33
CA TYR A 243 -13.12 9.14 8.40
C TYR A 243 -14.61 9.45 8.52
N LEU A 244 -15.32 9.61 7.40
CA LEU A 244 -16.76 9.85 7.41
C LEU A 244 -17.54 8.68 8.03
N ILE A 245 -17.24 7.44 7.62
CA ILE A 245 -17.89 6.25 8.20
C ILE A 245 -17.53 6.11 9.69
N HIS A 246 -16.27 6.31 10.06
CA HIS A 246 -15.82 6.18 11.46
C HIS A 246 -16.45 7.24 12.37
N GLN A 247 -16.61 8.46 11.86
CA GLN A 247 -17.32 9.55 12.55
C GLN A 247 -18.75 9.13 12.90
N GLU A 248 -19.50 8.64 11.90
CA GLU A 248 -20.94 8.39 12.02
C GLU A 248 -21.30 7.02 12.63
N ALA A 249 -20.43 6.02 12.45
CA ALA A 249 -20.69 4.63 12.79
C ALA A 249 -19.48 3.91 13.45
N GLY A 250 -18.50 4.66 13.96
CA GLY A 250 -17.30 4.07 14.57
C GLY A 250 -17.56 3.25 15.83
N ASP A 251 -18.69 3.44 16.52
CA ASP A 251 -19.19 2.57 17.59
C ASP A 251 -19.74 1.21 17.10
N LEU A 252 -19.96 1.08 15.79
CA LEU A 252 -20.51 -0.12 15.16
C LEU A 252 -19.47 -0.90 14.35
N VAL A 253 -18.51 -0.20 13.73
CA VAL A 253 -17.51 -0.78 12.84
C VAL A 253 -16.10 -0.24 13.06
N ASN A 254 -15.11 -1.10 12.87
CA ASN A 254 -13.75 -0.72 12.52
C ASN A 254 -13.72 -0.29 11.05
N VAL A 255 -12.92 0.71 10.68
CA VAL A 255 -12.89 1.21 9.30
C VAL A 255 -11.50 1.07 8.69
N LEU A 256 -11.43 0.52 7.48
CA LEU A 256 -10.21 0.31 6.72
C LEU A 256 -10.26 1.12 5.42
N GLY A 257 -9.39 2.13 5.29
CA GLY A 257 -9.23 2.94 4.08
C GLY A 257 -8.08 2.44 3.22
N LEU A 258 -8.37 1.75 2.12
CA LEU A 258 -7.36 1.09 1.29
C LEU A 258 -6.43 2.09 0.57
N GLY A 259 -6.96 3.26 0.20
CA GLY A 259 -6.23 4.34 -0.46
C GLY A 259 -5.97 4.12 -1.96
N SER A 260 -6.39 2.98 -2.52
CA SER A 260 -6.34 2.59 -3.94
C SER A 260 -7.15 1.31 -4.18
N THR A 261 -7.76 1.18 -5.36
CA THR A 261 -8.39 -0.07 -5.86
C THR A 261 -7.45 -1.28 -5.97
N THR A 262 -6.14 -1.06 -5.91
CA THR A 262 -5.12 -2.12 -5.96
C THR A 262 -4.54 -2.48 -4.59
N ALA A 263 -4.72 -1.60 -3.60
CA ALA A 263 -4.25 -1.83 -2.24
C ALA A 263 -5.09 -2.93 -1.58
N ARG A 264 -4.48 -3.65 -0.63
CA ARG A 264 -5.12 -4.76 0.07
C ARG A 264 -4.83 -4.67 1.56
N PRO A 265 -5.73 -5.18 2.41
CA PRO A 265 -5.42 -5.38 3.82
C PRO A 265 -4.21 -6.30 3.96
N THR A 266 -3.39 -6.06 4.99
CA THR A 266 -2.28 -6.96 5.31
C THR A 266 -2.78 -8.31 5.80
N VAL A 267 -1.90 -9.31 5.85
CA VAL A 267 -2.23 -10.62 6.41
C VAL A 267 -2.72 -10.50 7.85
N GLN A 268 -2.11 -9.61 8.64
CA GLN A 268 -2.49 -9.33 10.01
C GLN A 268 -3.89 -8.73 10.09
N MET A 269 -4.21 -7.75 9.25
CA MET A 269 -5.56 -7.18 9.17
C MET A 269 -6.59 -8.23 8.75
N LEU A 270 -6.27 -9.07 7.75
CA LEU A 270 -7.13 -10.18 7.34
C LEU A 270 -7.37 -11.19 8.47
N GLN A 271 -6.37 -11.44 9.31
CA GLN A 271 -6.52 -12.33 10.48
C GLN A 271 -7.45 -11.73 11.53
N VAL A 272 -7.37 -10.42 11.80
CA VAL A 272 -8.26 -9.75 12.75
C VAL A 272 -9.69 -9.67 12.21
N MET A 273 -9.86 -9.48 10.90
CA MET A 273 -11.17 -9.48 10.24
C MET A 273 -11.78 -10.89 10.09
N ALA A 274 -10.98 -11.94 10.23
CA ALA A 274 -11.43 -13.31 9.97
C ALA A 274 -12.58 -13.71 10.92
N GLY A 275 -13.67 -14.23 10.34
CA GLY A 275 -14.86 -14.63 11.11
C GLY A 275 -15.70 -13.46 11.63
N LYS A 276 -15.31 -12.21 11.35
CA LYS A 276 -16.10 -11.02 11.62
C LYS A 276 -16.89 -10.61 10.39
N ARG A 277 -17.92 -9.78 10.58
CA ARG A 277 -18.69 -9.21 9.47
C ARG A 277 -17.89 -8.09 8.82
N VAL A 278 -17.70 -8.17 7.51
CA VAL A 278 -16.95 -7.17 6.73
C VAL A 278 -17.84 -6.62 5.64
N LEU A 279 -18.07 -5.31 5.66
CA LEU A 279 -18.82 -4.55 4.66
C LEU A 279 -17.82 -3.93 3.68
N LEU A 280 -17.89 -4.32 2.41
CA LEU A 280 -17.08 -3.75 1.34
C LEU A 280 -17.83 -2.54 0.77
N CYS A 281 -17.62 -1.41 1.42
CA CYS A 281 -18.12 -0.07 1.08
C CYS A 281 -17.26 0.60 0.00
N LEU A 282 -16.94 -0.13 -1.06
CA LEU A 282 -16.10 0.35 -2.17
C LEU A 282 -16.89 1.28 -3.09
N ASP A 283 -16.18 2.00 -3.96
CA ASP A 283 -16.82 2.87 -4.95
C ASP A 283 -17.85 2.06 -5.77
N HIS A 284 -19.02 2.65 -5.98
CA HIS A 284 -20.11 2.06 -6.76
C HIS A 284 -19.85 2.19 -8.27
N ASP A 285 -18.70 1.71 -8.71
CA ASP A 285 -18.26 1.69 -10.10
C ASP A 285 -17.67 0.31 -10.49
N ALA A 286 -17.30 0.15 -11.76
CA ALA A 286 -16.75 -1.10 -12.26
C ALA A 286 -15.40 -1.49 -11.61
N ALA A 287 -14.60 -0.54 -11.12
CA ALA A 287 -13.34 -0.82 -10.46
C ALA A 287 -13.56 -1.30 -9.02
N GLY A 288 -14.43 -0.63 -8.27
CA GLY A 288 -14.83 -1.04 -6.92
C GLY A 288 -15.51 -2.41 -6.93
N TRP A 289 -16.41 -2.66 -7.88
CA TRP A 289 -17.04 -3.98 -8.06
C TRP A 289 -16.00 -5.09 -8.26
N ARG A 290 -15.02 -4.91 -9.16
CA ARG A 290 -13.95 -5.90 -9.41
C ARG A 290 -12.99 -6.09 -8.23
N ALA A 291 -12.86 -5.09 -7.36
CA ALA A 291 -12.03 -5.21 -6.16
C ALA A 291 -12.67 -6.16 -5.11
N THR A 292 -13.98 -6.39 -5.16
CA THR A 292 -14.69 -7.31 -4.25
C THR A 292 -14.19 -8.76 -4.37
N ASP A 293 -13.85 -9.22 -5.57
CA ASP A 293 -13.32 -10.58 -5.82
C ASP A 293 -12.03 -10.90 -5.04
N ARG A 294 -11.35 -9.86 -4.53
CA ARG A 294 -10.03 -9.94 -3.89
C ARG A 294 -10.07 -9.62 -2.40
N LEU A 295 -11.23 -9.25 -1.86
CA LEU A 295 -11.40 -8.83 -0.49
C LEU A 295 -12.42 -9.73 0.21
N PRO A 296 -12.16 -10.16 1.46
CA PRO A 296 -13.16 -10.88 2.21
C PRO A 296 -14.25 -9.91 2.66
N GLY A 297 -15.51 -10.21 2.35
CA GLY A 297 -16.63 -9.43 2.85
C GLY A 297 -17.84 -9.44 1.92
N GLU A 298 -18.86 -8.72 2.35
CA GLU A 298 -20.10 -8.52 1.61
C GLU A 298 -20.04 -7.18 0.89
N TYR A 299 -20.26 -7.18 -0.43
CA TYR A 299 -20.37 -5.91 -1.16
C TYR A 299 -21.55 -5.10 -0.65
N TRP A 300 -21.28 -3.87 -0.22
CA TRP A 300 -22.26 -2.97 0.36
C TRP A 300 -22.07 -1.56 -0.19
N PRO A 301 -22.48 -1.29 -1.44
CA PRO A 301 -22.34 0.03 -2.04
C PRO A 301 -23.34 1.02 -1.41
N VAL A 302 -23.05 2.31 -1.59
CA VAL A 302 -23.99 3.36 -1.21
C VAL A 302 -25.29 3.26 -2.03
N PRO A 303 -26.46 3.62 -1.45
CA PRO A 303 -27.73 3.57 -2.16
C PRO A 303 -27.83 4.54 -3.34
N GLU A 304 -27.18 5.70 -3.23
CA GLU A 304 -27.15 6.78 -4.21
C GLU A 304 -25.75 7.43 -4.23
N GLY A 305 -25.31 7.88 -5.40
CA GLY A 305 -23.96 8.40 -5.60
C GLY A 305 -22.91 7.32 -5.80
N LYS A 306 -21.66 7.74 -5.96
CA LYS A 306 -20.52 6.86 -6.20
C LYS A 306 -19.90 6.31 -4.91
N ASP A 307 -19.73 7.17 -3.91
CA ASP A 307 -18.97 6.88 -2.70
C ASP A 307 -19.70 7.42 -1.45
N PRO A 308 -19.28 7.05 -0.22
CA PRO A 308 -19.91 7.52 1.01
C PRO A 308 -20.01 9.05 1.11
N GLY A 309 -19.02 9.79 0.63
CA GLY A 309 -19.08 11.25 0.67
C GLY A 309 -20.08 11.84 -0.33
N GLU A 310 -20.20 11.28 -1.55
CA GLU A 310 -21.26 11.67 -2.49
C GLU A 310 -22.67 11.32 -1.96
N TYR A 311 -22.81 10.15 -1.33
CA TYR A 311 -24.08 9.75 -0.71
C TYR A 311 -24.50 10.72 0.40
N HIS A 312 -23.55 11.13 1.26
CA HIS A 312 -23.80 12.14 2.26
C HIS A 312 -24.19 13.50 1.64
N GLN A 313 -23.50 13.93 0.59
CA GLN A 313 -23.82 15.17 -0.13
C GLN A 313 -25.22 15.17 -0.74
N ALA A 314 -25.74 14.00 -1.13
CA ALA A 314 -27.11 13.82 -1.58
C ALA A 314 -28.14 13.81 -0.43
N GLY A 315 -27.71 13.96 0.82
CA GLY A 315 -28.57 13.92 2.02
C GLY A 315 -28.72 12.51 2.61
N GLY A 316 -27.88 11.56 2.19
CA GLY A 316 -27.82 10.21 2.72
C GLY A 316 -27.35 10.14 4.18
N ASP A 317 -27.95 9.23 4.94
CA ASP A 317 -27.56 8.96 6.33
C ASP A 317 -26.57 7.79 6.39
N ILE A 318 -25.30 8.11 6.62
CA ILE A 318 -24.19 7.16 6.66
C ILE A 318 -24.37 6.15 7.80
N ARG A 319 -24.82 6.60 8.97
CA ARG A 319 -25.04 5.72 10.11
C ARG A 319 -26.17 4.75 9.83
N ALA A 320 -27.32 5.25 9.38
CA ALA A 320 -28.47 4.41 9.06
C ALA A 320 -28.13 3.39 7.97
N TRP A 321 -27.32 3.76 6.98
CA TRP A 321 -26.84 2.87 5.94
C TRP A 321 -25.97 1.71 6.45
N ILE A 322 -25.03 1.98 7.36
CA ILE A 322 -24.22 0.93 8.00
C ILE A 322 -25.08 0.06 8.93
N GLU A 323 -25.92 0.69 9.76
CA GLU A 323 -26.81 -0.01 10.68
C GLU A 323 -27.78 -0.96 9.95
N ALA A 324 -28.34 -0.52 8.82
CA ALA A 324 -29.26 -1.33 8.03
C ALA A 324 -28.62 -2.67 7.66
N ARG A 325 -27.35 -2.66 7.22
CA ARG A 325 -26.66 -3.89 6.87
C ARG A 325 -26.36 -4.75 8.08
N LEU A 326 -25.87 -4.16 9.17
CA LEU A 326 -25.56 -4.91 10.39
C LEU A 326 -26.82 -5.57 11.00
N LYS A 327 -27.99 -4.91 10.87
CA LYS A 327 -29.30 -5.42 11.33
C LYS A 327 -29.89 -6.51 10.44
N GLU A 328 -29.51 -6.59 9.16
CA GLU A 328 -29.82 -7.74 8.30
C GLU A 328 -29.11 -8.98 8.88
N SER A 329 -29.81 -9.70 9.77
CA SER A 329 -29.34 -10.91 10.43
C SER A 329 -29.71 -12.15 9.60
N VAL A 330 -28.77 -13.09 9.43
CA VAL A 330 -28.93 -14.53 9.73
C VAL A 330 -30.08 -15.31 9.02
N ALA A 331 -30.90 -14.71 8.16
CA ALA A 331 -32.16 -15.29 7.67
C ALA A 331 -32.26 -15.48 6.15
N SER A 332 -31.26 -15.12 5.35
CA SER A 332 -31.31 -15.42 3.91
C SER A 332 -29.97 -15.93 3.38
N GLU A 333 -29.94 -17.22 3.07
CA GLU A 333 -29.12 -17.81 2.00
C GLU A 333 -29.59 -17.31 0.62
N ALA A 334 -29.80 -16.00 0.47
CA ALA A 334 -30.06 -15.40 -0.82
C ALA A 334 -28.78 -14.71 -1.27
N HIS A 335 -28.11 -15.30 -2.26
CA HIS A 335 -27.28 -14.52 -3.15
C HIS A 335 -28.12 -13.32 -3.62
N GLN A 336 -27.77 -12.11 -3.16
CA GLN A 336 -28.37 -10.90 -3.71
C GLN A 336 -27.88 -10.78 -5.16
N GLU A 337 -28.82 -10.57 -6.07
CA GLU A 337 -28.52 -10.16 -7.44
C GLU A 337 -27.64 -8.91 -7.36
N ALA A 338 -26.45 -8.99 -7.97
CA ALA A 338 -25.54 -7.86 -8.10
C ALA A 338 -26.32 -6.64 -8.62
N ARG A 339 -26.41 -5.56 -7.84
CA ARG A 339 -26.79 -4.26 -8.41
C ARG A 339 -25.71 -3.93 -9.43
N GLU A 340 -26.09 -3.83 -10.69
CA GLU A 340 -25.14 -3.59 -11.78
C GLU A 340 -24.32 -2.33 -11.46
N PRO A 341 -22.98 -2.38 -11.58
CA PRO A 341 -22.14 -1.21 -11.33
C PRO A 341 -22.56 -0.07 -12.26
N ILE A 342 -22.53 1.16 -11.74
CA ILE A 342 -22.79 2.34 -12.58
C ILE A 342 -21.72 2.37 -13.68
N GLN A 343 -22.17 2.42 -14.95
CA GLN A 343 -21.27 2.44 -16.10
C GLN A 343 -20.34 3.66 -16.02
N ASN A 344 -19.04 3.41 -16.10
CA ASN A 344 -17.99 4.43 -16.18
C ASN A 344 -17.15 4.15 -17.43
N ASP A 345 -17.01 5.15 -18.30
CA ASP A 345 -16.49 5.03 -19.68
C ASP A 345 -14.97 4.76 -19.80
N ASP A 346 -14.23 4.61 -18.68
CA ASP A 346 -12.75 4.69 -18.66
C ASP A 346 -12.00 3.40 -18.24
N ALA A 347 -12.64 2.23 -18.16
CA ALA A 347 -11.96 1.01 -17.69
C ALA A 347 -11.31 0.17 -18.82
N GLY A 348 -10.03 0.41 -19.09
CA GLY A 348 -9.21 -0.47 -19.94
C GLY A 348 -8.93 -1.86 -19.31
N GLU A 349 -9.09 -2.91 -20.12
CA GLU A 349 -9.01 -4.33 -19.75
C GLU A 349 -7.64 -4.77 -19.20
N ILE A 350 -7.63 -5.50 -18.06
CA ILE A 350 -6.43 -6.19 -17.53
C ILE A 350 -6.77 -7.67 -17.28
N LYS A 351 -5.97 -8.57 -17.87
CA LYS A 351 -6.20 -10.02 -17.94
C LYS A 351 -5.83 -10.77 -16.66
N GLU A 352 -6.64 -11.80 -16.34
CA GLU A 352 -6.45 -12.77 -15.25
C GLU A 352 -5.30 -13.76 -15.51
N ASP A 353 -4.60 -14.20 -14.45
CA ASP A 353 -3.62 -15.29 -14.51
C ASP A 353 -4.08 -16.50 -13.68
N LYS A 354 -4.00 -17.69 -14.29
CA LYS A 354 -4.55 -18.96 -13.80
C LYS A 354 -3.41 -19.92 -13.43
N GLY A 355 -3.28 -20.27 -12.15
CA GLY A 355 -2.32 -21.29 -11.66
C GLY A 355 -3.00 -22.34 -10.75
N PRO A 356 -2.71 -23.65 -10.90
CA PRO A 356 -3.44 -24.73 -10.22
C PRO A 356 -2.82 -25.13 -8.86
N SER A 357 -3.67 -25.50 -7.88
CA SER A 357 -3.29 -26.07 -6.58
C SER A 357 -3.47 -27.60 -6.57
N LEU A 358 -2.59 -28.33 -5.86
CA LEU A 358 -2.69 -29.78 -5.64
C LEU A 358 -2.95 -30.11 -4.15
N PRO A 359 -3.69 -31.20 -3.83
CA PRO A 359 -4.24 -31.47 -2.49
C PRO A 359 -3.40 -32.44 -1.63
N CYS A 360 -3.46 -32.34 -0.29
CA CYS A 360 -2.92 -33.37 0.63
C CYS A 360 -4.03 -34.08 1.42
N GLY A 361 -3.88 -35.39 1.64
CA GLY A 361 -4.89 -36.28 2.22
C GLY A 361 -4.86 -36.39 3.74
N ASN A 362 -5.52 -35.45 4.44
CA ASN A 362 -5.94 -35.60 5.84
C ASN A 362 -7.40 -35.14 5.98
N PRO A 363 -8.34 -35.99 6.46
CA PRO A 363 -9.77 -35.70 6.37
C PRO A 363 -10.35 -34.70 7.39
N GLU A 364 -9.59 -34.17 8.37
CA GLU A 364 -10.15 -33.26 9.39
C GLU A 364 -9.67 -31.79 9.35
N PHE A 365 -8.64 -31.44 8.57
CA PHE A 365 -8.19 -30.03 8.43
C PHE A 365 -7.63 -29.75 7.03
N ARG A 366 -7.99 -28.61 6.42
CA ARG A 366 -7.38 -28.14 5.15
C ARG A 366 -5.97 -27.61 5.41
N CYS A 367 -4.98 -28.25 4.78
CA CYS A 367 -3.58 -27.85 4.85
C CYS A 367 -3.16 -27.05 3.60
N TYR A 368 -2.52 -25.90 3.78
CA TYR A 368 -1.89 -25.12 2.71
C TYR A 368 -0.38 -25.30 2.78
N HIS A 369 0.18 -26.08 1.86
CA HIS A 369 1.63 -26.20 1.70
C HIS A 369 2.12 -25.26 0.59
N LEU A 370 3.12 -24.42 0.90
CA LEU A 370 3.98 -23.76 -0.08
C LEU A 370 5.30 -24.54 -0.20
N ARG A 371 5.82 -24.61 -1.43
CA ARG A 371 7.11 -25.25 -1.76
C ARG A 371 8.23 -24.57 -0.94
N GLY A 372 8.85 -25.30 -0.02
CA GLY A 372 9.95 -24.80 0.81
C GLY A 372 10.29 -25.62 2.05
N GLY A 373 9.43 -26.57 2.45
CA GLY A 373 9.79 -27.56 3.47
C GLY A 373 9.92 -27.03 4.91
N GLN A 374 9.34 -25.88 5.25
CA GLN A 374 9.24 -25.42 6.64
C GLN A 374 7.84 -25.68 7.21
N CYS A 375 7.81 -26.39 8.35
CA CYS A 375 6.63 -26.69 9.14
C CYS A 375 6.53 -25.67 10.30
N PHE A 376 5.45 -24.89 10.35
CA PHE A 376 5.26 -23.77 11.27
C PHE A 376 4.66 -24.23 12.62
N TYR A 377 5.32 -25.16 13.31
CA TYR A 377 4.88 -25.62 14.65
C TYR A 377 6.01 -26.00 15.62
N LYS A 378 7.24 -25.50 15.41
CA LYS A 378 8.41 -26.02 16.15
C LYS A 378 9.41 -24.99 16.67
N SER A 379 8.93 -23.86 17.17
CA SER A 379 9.67 -23.10 18.19
C SER A 379 8.73 -22.74 19.34
N ASN A 380 8.59 -23.71 20.25
CA ASN A 380 8.01 -23.67 21.59
C ASN A 380 8.32 -22.34 22.32
N TRP A 381 7.43 -21.76 23.12
CA TRP A 381 6.98 -22.28 24.43
C TRP A 381 5.52 -21.92 24.79
N GLY A 382 4.80 -22.89 25.36
CA GLY A 382 4.03 -22.82 26.63
C GLY A 382 2.95 -21.74 26.89
N PRO A 383 2.02 -21.99 27.83
CA PRO A 383 0.87 -21.12 28.07
C PRO A 383 1.30 -19.79 28.71
N ILE A 384 0.79 -18.67 28.18
CA ILE A 384 0.87 -17.36 28.85
C ILE A 384 -0.25 -17.28 29.89
N ALA A 385 -0.16 -18.12 30.91
CA ALA A 385 -0.87 -17.94 32.16
C ALA A 385 0.15 -17.46 33.19
N GLU A 386 0.77 -16.30 32.94
CA GLU A 386 1.69 -15.60 33.86
C GLU A 386 2.09 -14.19 33.33
N LEU A 387 1.14 -13.44 32.75
CA LEU A 387 1.35 -12.02 32.35
C LEU A 387 0.98 -10.99 33.45
N ASP A 388 0.87 -11.41 34.70
CA ASP A 388 0.54 -10.56 35.86
C ASP A 388 1.70 -9.66 36.35
N ARG A 389 2.66 -9.31 35.48
CA ARG A 389 3.80 -8.43 35.83
C ARG A 389 4.22 -7.47 34.71
N CYS A 390 3.27 -6.94 33.93
CA CYS A 390 3.52 -5.83 33.00
C CYS A 390 3.18 -4.47 33.65
N PRO A 391 4.16 -3.60 33.97
CA PRO A 391 3.94 -2.32 34.67
C PRO A 391 3.51 -1.17 33.74
N MET A 392 2.61 -1.43 32.79
CA MET A 392 1.96 -0.40 31.96
C MET A 392 0.44 -0.33 32.15
N ILE A 393 -0.05 -0.91 33.25
CA ILE A 393 -1.42 -0.72 33.72
C ILE A 393 -1.34 0.07 35.04
N TYR A 394 -1.94 1.25 35.03
CA TYR A 394 -2.09 2.30 36.06
C TYR A 394 -1.15 3.52 36.01
N GLY A 395 -1.73 4.62 35.52
CA GLY A 395 -1.29 6.01 35.71
C GLY A 395 -2.38 7.00 35.27
N LEU A 396 -3.25 7.40 36.20
CA LEU A 396 -4.41 8.30 36.05
C LEU A 396 -4.01 9.78 35.85
N GLY A 397 -4.91 10.61 35.30
CA GLY A 397 -4.92 12.06 35.61
C GLY A 397 -5.87 12.94 34.78
N HIS A 398 -6.98 13.38 35.38
CA HIS A 398 -7.79 14.51 34.92
C HIS A 398 -7.02 15.84 35.02
N GLY A 399 -7.27 16.78 34.10
CA GLY A 399 -7.23 18.24 34.36
C GLY A 399 -5.98 19.03 33.95
N GLU A 400 -6.20 19.90 32.96
CA GLU A 400 -5.56 21.21 32.64
C GLU A 400 -4.08 21.36 32.20
N ALA A 401 -3.94 22.30 31.24
CA ALA A 401 -2.79 23.15 30.83
C ALA A 401 -1.83 22.69 29.71
N HIS A 402 -2.10 23.24 28.50
CA HIS A 402 -1.23 23.81 27.45
C HIS A 402 0.21 23.27 27.24
N PRO A 403 0.64 22.95 25.99
CA PRO A 403 2.05 22.71 25.70
C PRO A 403 2.84 24.03 25.74
N ASP A 404 3.96 23.98 26.44
CA ASP A 404 5.02 24.98 26.55
C ASP A 404 5.54 25.40 25.17
N LEU A 405 5.13 26.58 24.71
CA LEU A 405 5.54 27.16 23.43
C LEU A 405 7.07 27.35 23.34
N ASP A 406 7.76 27.53 24.48
CA ASP A 406 9.22 27.67 24.49
C ASP A 406 9.91 26.32 24.20
N ALA A 407 9.26 25.19 24.49
CA ALA A 407 9.79 23.86 24.14
C ALA A 407 9.70 23.60 22.63
N LEU A 408 8.62 24.05 21.99
CA LEU A 408 8.45 24.05 20.54
C LEU A 408 9.46 25.00 19.87
N GLU A 409 9.72 26.16 20.47
CA GLU A 409 10.69 27.13 19.94
C GLU A 409 12.14 26.63 20.05
N ARG A 410 12.49 25.90 21.13
CA ARG A 410 13.78 25.21 21.27
C ARG A 410 13.97 24.08 20.26
N GLN A 411 12.92 23.36 19.86
CA GLN A 411 12.98 22.38 18.77
C GLN A 411 13.14 23.06 17.39
N ARG A 412 12.45 24.19 17.15
CA ARG A 412 12.53 24.97 15.90
C ARG A 412 13.95 25.41 15.54
N THR A 413 14.73 25.88 16.52
CA THR A 413 16.11 26.34 16.29
C THR A 413 17.10 25.19 16.04
N LYS A 414 16.81 23.99 16.56
CA LYS A 414 17.69 22.82 16.45
C LYS A 414 17.66 22.16 15.06
N HIS A 415 16.56 22.31 14.32
CA HIS A 415 16.32 21.62 13.04
C HIS A 415 16.40 22.52 11.79
N GLY A 416 16.85 23.78 11.92
CA GLY A 416 17.22 24.62 10.77
C GLY A 416 16.05 25.12 9.92
N LEU A 417 14.88 25.38 10.52
CA LEU A 417 13.78 26.08 9.86
C LEU A 417 14.03 27.60 9.94
N ASP A 418 14.24 28.23 8.80
CA ASP A 418 14.61 29.64 8.65
C ASP A 418 13.44 30.58 9.04
N PRO A 419 13.63 31.49 10.03
CA PRO A 419 12.63 32.49 10.41
C PRO A 419 12.25 33.48 9.29
N GLU A 420 13.11 33.71 8.29
CA GLU A 420 12.82 34.69 7.21
C GLU A 420 11.70 34.24 6.26
N LEU A 421 11.42 32.94 6.18
CA LEU A 421 10.29 32.41 5.38
C LEU A 421 8.91 32.83 5.92
N MET A 422 8.83 33.25 7.19
CA MET A 422 7.62 33.86 7.78
C MET A 422 7.45 35.33 7.43
N TRP A 423 8.52 36.04 7.04
CA TRP A 423 8.44 37.45 6.65
C TRP A 423 7.70 37.66 5.31
N ILE A 424 7.60 36.60 4.50
CA ILE A 424 6.85 36.60 3.24
C ILE A 424 5.32 36.61 3.47
N TYR A 425 4.84 36.28 4.67
CA TYR A 425 3.40 36.19 4.99
C TYR A 425 2.88 37.22 6.00
N GLY A 426 3.64 38.28 6.31
CA GLY A 426 3.25 39.32 7.28
C GLY A 426 3.41 40.77 6.81
N GLY A 427 3.58 41.01 5.51
CA GLY A 427 3.89 42.34 4.96
C GLY A 427 2.67 43.12 4.46
N ALA A 428 1.75 43.52 5.33
CA ALA A 428 0.86 44.65 5.08
C ALA A 428 0.85 45.55 6.31
N LYS A 429 1.59 46.66 6.24
CA LYS A 429 1.51 47.76 7.19
C LYS A 429 0.07 48.27 7.23
N HIS A 430 -0.58 48.15 8.39
CA HIS A 430 -1.61 49.10 8.78
C HIS A 430 -1.11 49.80 10.04
N ASP A 431 -0.88 51.11 9.89
CA ASP A 431 -0.43 52.02 10.92
C ASP A 431 -1.38 52.03 12.12
N HIS A 432 -0.81 52.04 13.33
CA HIS A 432 -0.93 53.17 14.26
C HIS A 432 0.26 53.20 15.23
#